data_AF-A0ABD2PA14-F1
#
_entry.id   AF-A0ABD2PA14-F1
#
_cell.length_a   1.000
_cell.length_b   1.000
_cell.length_c   1.000
_cell.angle_alpha   90.00
_cell.angle_beta   90.00
_cell.angle_gamma   90.00
#
_symmetry.space_group_name_H-M   'P 1'
#
loop_
_entity.id
_entity.type
_entity.pdbx_description
1 polymer ?
#
loop_
_entity_poly.entity_id
_entity_poly.type
_entity_poly.pdbx_seq_one_letter_code
_entity_poly.pdbx_strand_id
1 'polypeptide(L)'
;MNKLQNIEVQFEDYVTCDEGLATTGTLTDAEIIDTVNQIIYDDEVDENDVDHTDPASFEPTITNKKARAAIDTLRTYVETCDGMEDHVIFGSLFELEKIIDEKSANSLNQKKIVDFF
;
A
#
# COMPACT_ATOMS: atom_id res chain seq x y z
N MET A 1 19.67 -17.04 -43.65
CA MET A 1 18.96 -15.94 -44.36
C MET A 1 17.55 -15.92 -43.79
N ASN A 2 17.34 -15.22 -42.67
CA ASN A 2 16.05 -15.20 -41.98
C ASN A 2 15.27 -13.97 -42.45
N LYS A 3 14.27 -14.19 -43.32
CA LYS A 3 13.30 -13.15 -43.66
C LYS A 3 12.39 -12.95 -42.44
N LEU A 4 12.56 -11.81 -41.76
CA LEU A 4 11.54 -11.31 -40.84
C LEU A 4 10.30 -11.01 -41.70
N GLN A 5 9.24 -11.79 -41.51
CA GLN A 5 7.94 -11.49 -42.08
C GLN A 5 7.41 -10.25 -41.36
N ASN A 6 7.17 -9.18 -42.11
CA ASN A 6 6.39 -8.04 -41.65
C ASN A 6 4.97 -8.54 -41.41
N ILE A 7 4.63 -8.77 -40.13
CA ILE A 7 3.24 -8.98 -39.71
C ILE A 7 2.62 -7.58 -39.68
N GLU A 8 1.78 -7.29 -40.66
CA GLU A 8 1.07 -6.02 -40.76
C GLU A 8 -0.06 -6.02 -39.74
N VAL A 9 0.22 -5.50 -38.54
CA VAL A 9 -0.75 -5.40 -37.44
C VAL A 9 -1.83 -4.40 -37.83
N GLN A 10 -3.08 -4.84 -37.84
CA GLN A 10 -4.24 -4.00 -38.14
C GLN A 10 -4.85 -3.48 -36.84
N PHE A 11 -5.63 -2.40 -36.94
CA PHE A 11 -6.29 -1.79 -35.77
C PHE A 11 -7.24 -2.77 -35.08
N GLU A 12 -7.89 -3.62 -35.87
CA GLU A 12 -8.83 -4.65 -35.44
C GLU A 12 -8.17 -5.72 -34.53
N ASP A 13 -6.86 -5.91 -34.63
CA ASP A 13 -6.10 -6.82 -33.75
C ASP A 13 -6.06 -6.31 -32.30
N TYR A 14 -6.20 -4.99 -32.08
CA TYR A 14 -6.30 -4.39 -30.75
C TYR A 14 -7.73 -4.32 -30.23
N VAL A 15 -8.71 -4.17 -31.12
CA VAL A 15 -10.13 -4.06 -30.75
C VAL A 15 -10.72 -5.40 -30.32
N THR A 16 -10.24 -6.49 -30.89
CA THR A 16 -10.74 -7.85 -30.62
C THR A 16 -9.88 -8.61 -29.61
N CYS A 17 -8.89 -7.96 -28.99
CA CYS A 17 -7.94 -8.63 -28.09
C CYS A 17 -8.61 -9.22 -26.83
N ASP A 18 -9.80 -8.71 -26.47
CA ASP A 18 -10.62 -9.19 -25.35
C ASP A 18 -11.84 -10.01 -25.78
N GLU A 19 -12.11 -10.14 -27.08
CA GLU A 19 -13.17 -11.00 -27.59
C GLU A 19 -12.83 -12.48 -27.34
N GLY A 20 -13.47 -13.06 -26.31
CA GLY A 20 -13.30 -14.46 -25.94
C GLY A 20 -12.39 -14.71 -24.75
N LEU A 21 -11.87 -13.67 -24.09
CA LEU A 21 -11.27 -13.81 -22.77
C LEU A 21 -12.36 -14.25 -21.77
N ALA A 22 -12.10 -15.35 -21.06
CA ALA A 22 -13.00 -15.85 -20.04
C ALA A 22 -13.08 -14.80 -18.90
N THR A 23 -14.19 -14.07 -18.84
CA THR A 23 -14.47 -13.22 -17.70
C THR A 23 -14.98 -14.08 -16.55
N THR A 24 -14.60 -13.77 -15.32
CA THR A 24 -15.04 -14.50 -14.12
C THR A 24 -16.49 -14.21 -13.73
N GLY A 25 -17.32 -13.80 -14.70
CA GLY A 25 -18.69 -13.31 -14.50
C GLY A 25 -18.74 -11.80 -14.25
N THR A 26 -19.96 -11.26 -14.21
CA THR A 26 -20.26 -9.87 -13.84
C THR A 26 -20.71 -9.84 -12.39
N LEU A 27 -20.08 -8.99 -11.57
CA LEU A 27 -20.56 -8.73 -10.22
C LEU A 27 -21.76 -7.78 -10.27
N THR A 28 -22.74 -8.05 -9.43
CA THR A 28 -23.84 -7.13 -9.16
C THR A 28 -23.41 -6.03 -8.19
N ASP A 29 -24.09 -4.88 -8.20
CA ASP A 29 -23.81 -3.77 -7.28
C ASP A 29 -23.82 -4.23 -5.80
N ALA A 30 -24.70 -5.17 -5.46
CA ALA A 30 -24.78 -5.74 -4.12
C ALA A 30 -23.52 -6.54 -3.73
N GLU A 31 -22.97 -7.33 -4.65
CA GLU A 31 -21.74 -8.11 -4.41
C GLU A 31 -20.50 -7.22 -4.33
N ILE A 32 -20.48 -6.11 -5.09
CA ILE A 32 -19.42 -5.10 -5.00
C ILE A 32 -19.45 -4.43 -3.63
N ILE A 33 -20.64 -4.01 -3.17
CA ILE A 33 -20.81 -3.38 -1.86
C ILE A 33 -20.45 -4.34 -0.72
N ASP A 34 -20.85 -5.61 -0.81
CA ASP A 34 -20.53 -6.63 0.20
C ASP A 34 -19.02 -6.88 0.29
N THR A 35 -18.33 -6.94 -0.85
CA THR A 35 -16.86 -7.07 -0.90
C THR A 35 -16.17 -5.87 -0.25
N VAL A 36 -16.63 -4.65 -0.55
CA VAL A 36 -16.06 -3.42 0.04
C VAL A 36 -16.30 -3.40 1.56
N ASN A 37 -17.48 -3.80 2.01
CA ASN A 37 -17.79 -3.86 3.43
C ASN A 37 -16.97 -4.93 4.16
N GLN A 38 -16.79 -6.12 3.57
CA GLN A 38 -15.93 -7.16 4.16
C GLN A 38 -14.49 -6.69 4.35
N ILE A 39 -13.94 -5.92 3.40
CA ILE A 39 -12.59 -5.35 3.52
C ILE A 39 -12.50 -4.36 4.70
N ILE A 40 -13.58 -3.62 4.98
CA ILE A 40 -13.64 -2.68 6.11
C ILE A 40 -13.73 -3.44 7.44
N TYR A 41 -14.54 -4.50 7.51
CA TYR A 41 -14.73 -5.27 8.74
C TYR A 41 -13.52 -6.16 9.10
N ASP A 42 -12.71 -6.59 8.13
CA ASP A 42 -11.52 -7.42 8.39
C ASP A 42 -10.31 -6.59 8.90
N ASP A 43 -10.35 -5.24 8.80
CA ASP A 43 -9.33 -4.32 9.32
C ASP A 43 -9.72 -3.71 10.70
N GLU A 44 -10.92 -4.02 11.24
CA GLU A 44 -11.44 -3.50 12.53
C GLU A 44 -11.49 -4.55 13.66
N VAL A 45 -10.37 -5.20 13.97
CA VAL A 45 -10.20 -5.87 15.27
C VAL A 45 -8.97 -5.33 16.00
N ASP A 46 -9.09 -4.12 16.51
CA ASP A 46 -8.47 -3.70 17.77
C ASP A 46 -9.41 -2.71 18.50
N GLU A 47 -10.34 -3.25 19.27
CA GLU A 47 -11.39 -2.53 20.03
C GLU A 47 -10.85 -1.74 21.25
N ASN A 48 -9.74 -1.01 21.15
CA ASN A 48 -9.19 -0.28 22.31
C ASN A 48 -8.67 1.13 22.05
N ASP A 49 -9.20 1.87 21.06
CA ASP A 49 -9.01 3.33 21.07
C ASP A 49 -10.14 4.07 20.34
N VAL A 50 -11.31 4.15 20.99
CA VAL A 50 -12.36 5.08 20.58
C VAL A 50 -12.10 6.41 21.28
N ASP A 51 -11.38 7.31 20.62
CA ASP A 51 -11.50 8.74 20.90
C ASP A 51 -12.33 9.41 19.79
N HIS A 52 -13.42 10.05 20.23
CA HIS A 52 -14.38 10.71 19.37
C HIS A 52 -13.80 12.02 18.83
N THR A 53 -13.37 12.07 17.56
CA THR A 53 -13.21 13.37 16.89
C THR A 53 -13.48 13.35 15.39
N ASP A 54 -14.48 14.15 14.98
CA ASP A 54 -14.73 14.78 13.68
C ASP A 54 -14.86 13.91 12.40
N PRO A 55 -16.06 13.79 11.78
CA PRO A 55 -16.25 13.12 10.49
C PRO A 55 -15.62 13.87 9.29
N ALA A 56 -14.90 14.97 9.49
CA ALA A 56 -14.15 15.65 8.43
C ALA A 56 -12.70 15.14 8.28
N SER A 57 -12.22 14.25 9.17
CA SER A 57 -10.85 13.72 9.14
C SER A 57 -10.80 12.33 8.49
N PHE A 58 -11.20 12.23 7.23
CA PHE A 58 -11.00 11.01 6.43
C PHE A 58 -9.59 10.90 5.83
N GLU A 59 -8.57 11.51 6.47
CA GLU A 59 -7.21 11.09 6.14
C GLU A 59 -7.01 9.69 6.75
N PRO A 60 -6.77 8.66 5.92
CA PRO A 60 -6.51 7.32 6.45
C PRO A 60 -5.30 7.44 7.38
N THR A 61 -5.53 7.23 8.68
CA THR A 61 -4.47 7.32 9.66
C THR A 61 -3.50 6.16 9.39
N ILE A 62 -2.40 6.46 8.71
CA ILE A 62 -1.37 5.46 8.41
C ILE A 62 -0.74 5.07 9.75
N THR A 63 -0.97 3.83 10.16
CA THR A 63 -0.35 3.27 11.35
C THR A 63 1.15 3.09 11.14
N ASN A 64 1.96 3.16 12.21
CA ASN A 64 3.40 2.91 12.12
C ASN A 64 3.71 1.52 11.51
N LYS A 65 2.83 0.53 11.74
CA LYS A 65 2.91 -0.80 11.13
C LYS A 65 2.76 -0.75 9.61
N LYS A 66 1.75 -0.03 9.09
CA LYS A 66 1.54 0.16 7.64
C LYS A 66 2.72 0.92 7.02
N ALA A 67 3.23 1.96 7.70
CA ALA A 67 4.41 2.69 7.26
C ALA A 67 5.67 1.81 7.21
N ARG A 68 5.88 0.93 8.20
CA ARG A 68 7.01 -0.01 8.23
C ARG A 68 6.97 -1.00 7.07
N ALA A 69 5.81 -1.61 6.84
CA ALA A 69 5.61 -2.54 5.72
C ALA A 69 5.87 -1.88 4.35
N ALA A 70 5.48 -0.62 4.19
CA ALA A 70 5.76 0.15 2.98
C ALA A 70 7.25 0.41 2.77
N ILE A 71 8.00 0.77 3.83
CA ILE A 71 9.46 0.94 3.74
C ILE A 71 10.15 -0.38 3.41
N ASP A 72 9.76 -1.48 4.05
CA ASP A 72 10.37 -2.79 3.80
C ASP A 72 10.17 -3.20 2.33
N THR A 73 8.97 -2.97 1.79
CA THR A 73 8.67 -3.21 0.37
C THR A 73 9.54 -2.35 -0.55
N LEU A 74 9.69 -1.06 -0.22
CA LEU A 74 10.51 -0.14 -1.00
C LEU A 74 11.99 -0.52 -0.96
N ARG A 75 12.50 -0.93 0.20
CA ARG A 75 13.88 -1.43 0.35
C ARG A 75 14.12 -2.65 -0.52
N THR A 76 13.25 -3.66 -0.44
CA THR A 76 13.39 -4.87 -1.26
C THR A 76 13.40 -4.54 -2.75
N TYR A 77 12.52 -3.63 -3.20
CA TYR A 77 12.50 -3.20 -4.59
C TYR A 77 13.83 -2.53 -5.01
N VAL A 78 14.32 -1.57 -4.21
CA VAL A 78 15.59 -0.88 -4.49
C VAL A 78 16.76 -1.86 -4.55
N GLU A 79 16.84 -2.82 -3.63
CA GLU A 79 17.89 -3.85 -3.59
C GLU A 79 17.90 -4.74 -4.85
N THR A 80 16.77 -4.85 -5.55
CA THR A 80 16.67 -5.62 -6.81
C THR A 80 16.98 -4.80 -8.07
N CYS A 81 17.14 -3.48 -7.96
CA CYS A 81 17.42 -2.60 -9.10
C CYS A 81 18.92 -2.47 -9.36
N ASP A 82 19.39 -2.91 -10.52
CA ASP A 82 20.78 -2.66 -10.95
C ASP A 82 21.00 -1.20 -11.34
N GLY A 83 22.12 -0.63 -10.91
CA GLY A 83 22.59 0.70 -11.35
C GLY A 83 22.04 1.90 -10.55
N MET A 84 21.44 1.66 -9.39
CA MET A 84 21.09 2.73 -8.46
C MET A 84 22.29 3.23 -7.65
N GLU A 85 22.34 4.53 -7.36
CA GLU A 85 23.37 5.09 -6.47
C GLU A 85 23.05 4.76 -5.02
N ASP A 86 23.62 3.65 -4.54
CA ASP A 86 23.41 3.08 -3.21
C ASP A 86 23.42 4.14 -2.08
N HIS A 87 24.38 5.05 -2.10
CA HIS A 87 24.61 5.97 -0.99
C HIS A 87 23.46 6.96 -0.74
N VAL A 88 22.77 7.44 -1.78
CA VAL A 88 21.66 8.40 -1.63
C VAL A 88 20.38 7.69 -1.23
N ILE A 89 20.13 6.55 -1.85
CA ILE A 89 18.84 5.84 -1.70
C ILE A 89 18.79 5.11 -0.37
N PHE A 90 19.83 4.37 0.01
CA PHE A 90 19.86 3.71 1.31
C PHE A 90 19.96 4.71 2.47
N GLY A 91 20.65 5.84 2.28
CA GLY A 91 20.65 6.94 3.25
C GLY A 91 19.27 7.56 3.46
N SER A 92 18.52 7.79 2.38
CA SER A 92 17.15 8.31 2.46
C SER A 92 16.19 7.30 3.10
N LEU A 93 16.32 6.01 2.78
CA LEU A 93 15.53 4.94 3.42
C LEU A 93 15.81 4.86 4.92
N PHE A 94 17.06 4.98 5.33
CA PHE A 94 17.45 4.95 6.74
C PHE A 94 16.84 6.12 7.54
N GLU A 95 16.85 7.33 7.00
CA GLU A 95 16.21 8.48 7.68
C GLU A 95 14.69 8.30 7.80
N LEU A 96 14.04 7.72 6.78
CA LEU A 96 12.61 7.42 6.84
C LEU A 96 12.27 6.38 7.94
N GLU A 97 13.09 5.33 8.08
CA GLU A 97 12.93 4.35 9.17
C GLU A 97 13.06 5.00 10.54
N LYS A 98 14.08 5.83 10.71
CA LYS A 98 14.34 6.55 11.96
C LYS A 98 13.14 7.41 12.37
N ILE A 99 12.52 8.12 11.43
CA ILE A 99 11.34 8.96 11.69
C ILE A 99 10.15 8.10 12.16
N ILE A 100 9.93 6.93 11.55
CA ILE A 100 8.86 6.00 11.96
C ILE A 100 9.12 5.49 13.38
N ASP A 101 10.36 5.10 13.67
CA ASP A 101 10.76 4.55 14.96
C ASP A 101 10.66 5.62 16.08
N GLU A 102 11.08 6.86 15.80
CA GLU A 102 10.92 8.01 16.73
C GLU A 102 9.46 8.32 17.01
N LYS A 103 8.59 8.28 15.98
CA LYS A 103 7.14 8.47 16.16
C LYS A 103 6.52 7.35 16.99
N SER A 104 7.01 6.12 16.85
CA SER A 104 6.59 4.99 17.69
C SER A 104 7.05 5.16 19.14
N ALA A 105 8.28 5.58 19.37
CA ALA A 105 8.82 5.81 20.71
C ALA A 105 8.13 6.99 21.44
N ASN A 106 7.81 8.07 20.72
CA ASN A 106 7.13 9.24 21.28
C ASN A 106 5.64 8.96 21.59
N SER A 107 5.03 7.93 20.98
CA SER A 107 3.68 7.49 21.33
C SER A 107 3.61 6.74 22.67
N LEU A 108 4.74 6.20 23.14
CA LEU A 108 4.89 5.70 24.50
C LEU A 108 5.06 6.90 25.43
N ASN A 109 3.96 7.60 25.70
CA ASN A 109 3.91 8.67 26.68
C ASN A 109 4.53 8.17 27.99
N GLN A 110 5.75 8.62 28.29
CA GLN A 110 6.38 8.39 29.57
C GLN A 110 5.47 9.03 30.62
N LYS A 111 4.76 8.21 31.39
CA LYS A 111 3.94 8.67 32.53
C LYS A 111 4.81 9.61 33.35
N LYS A 112 4.33 10.84 33.58
CA LYS A 112 5.11 11.77 34.39
C LYS A 112 5.16 11.19 35.78
N ILE A 113 6.26 11.37 36.49
CA ILE A 113 6.39 10.86 37.87
C ILE A 113 5.29 11.43 38.79
N VAL A 114 4.73 12.58 38.43
CA VAL A 114 3.58 13.20 39.12
C VAL A 114 2.27 12.45 38.94
N ASP A 115 2.18 11.52 37.99
CA ASP A 115 0.98 10.66 37.81
C ASP A 115 0.99 9.46 38.77
N PHE A 116 2.05 9.31 39.58
CA PHE A 116 2.23 8.24 40.57
C PHE A 116 2.16 8.71 42.03
N PHE A 117 2.02 10.01 42.28
CA PHE A 117 1.90 10.62 43.61
C PHE A 117 0.56 11.34 43.76
#